data_AF-A0A2V6AY80-F1
#
_entry.id   AF-A0A2V6AY80-F1
#
_cell.length_a   1.000
_cell.length_b   1.000
_cell.length_c   1.000
_cell.angle_alpha   90.00
_cell.angle_beta   90.00
_cell.angle_gamma   90.00
#
_symmetry.space_group_name_H-M   'P 1'
#
loop_
_entity.id
_entity.type
_entity.pdbx_description
1 polymer ?
#
loop_
_entity_poly.entity_id
_entity_poly.type
_entity_poly.pdbx_seq_one_letter_code
_entity_poly.pdbx_strand_id
1 'polypeptide(L)'
;MNSLTQFRKISILPLLIALSLVIERAPAAHAADLAATPVIDWSNEARRAIVPPGPGGIFGSENYGNKFPGEAAVYMGIVHAAIYDAAVAIEGGYEAYAITLIAPPNTSSAAAIATAAHHTLIGLQPPLGLTPAQQAILDGDYANYLAAIPDGAAKTNGIAVGEQVAAAVVALRVNDGREQNPTLADLNPPPPGPGIWERNPGNPLPPVLGLRLPGITPLALNSASEFRPDGPNALTSEEYTEDFDQVKDLGRIDSTTRTPAQTIQALFWTDHDLRVWNDGMLALAVAHGLDLVQTARMLAMVHVSGGDAMIAGFVAKYHYWFWRPFTAIPEADTDGNPDTEADPTWQPLRTTPNHPE
;
A
#
# COMPACT_ATOMS: atom_id res chain seq x y z
N MET A 1 7.60 -23.98 16.38
CA MET A 1 6.30 -24.19 17.05
C MET A 1 5.25 -23.52 16.19
N ASN A 2 4.39 -24.31 15.54
CA ASN A 2 3.39 -23.86 14.58
C ASN A 2 2.21 -23.17 15.28
N SER A 3 1.84 -21.97 14.84
CA SER A 3 0.73 -21.15 15.34
C SER A 3 -0.51 -21.20 14.42
N LEU A 4 -0.83 -22.39 13.89
CA LEU A 4 -2.05 -22.62 13.11
C LEU A 4 -2.87 -23.75 13.74
N THR A 5 -3.60 -23.44 14.82
CA THR A 5 -4.86 -24.10 15.20
C THR A 5 -5.39 -23.45 16.47
N GLN A 6 -6.57 -22.82 16.42
CA GLN A 6 -7.65 -23.04 17.39
C GLN A 6 -8.91 -22.27 16.99
N PHE A 7 -9.67 -22.86 16.07
CA PHE A 7 -11.09 -22.57 15.88
C PHE A 7 -11.90 -23.40 16.89
N ARG A 8 -12.66 -22.76 17.80
CA ARG A 8 -13.80 -23.38 18.46
C ARG A 8 -14.97 -22.39 18.58
N LYS A 9 -16.01 -22.65 17.79
CA LYS A 9 -17.35 -22.05 17.91
C LYS A 9 -18.02 -22.59 19.17
N ILE A 10 -18.57 -21.71 20.01
CA ILE A 10 -19.49 -22.09 21.09
C ILE A 10 -20.91 -21.90 20.57
N SER A 11 -21.71 -22.96 20.58
CA SER A 11 -23.14 -22.93 20.24
C SER A 11 -23.96 -22.70 21.51
N ILE A 12 -24.88 -21.73 21.47
CA ILE A 12 -25.91 -21.54 22.50
C ILE A 12 -27.27 -21.50 21.80
N LEU A 13 -28.16 -22.44 22.14
CA LEU A 13 -29.59 -22.46 21.78
C LEU A 13 -30.42 -21.94 22.99
N PRO A 14 -31.70 -21.53 22.84
CA PRO A 14 -32.27 -20.41 23.57
C PRO A 14 -33.19 -20.87 24.71
N LEU A 15 -33.37 -20.02 25.72
CA LEU A 15 -34.45 -20.16 26.68
C LEU A 15 -35.41 -18.97 26.54
N LEU A 16 -36.60 -19.25 26.03
CA LEU A 16 -37.75 -18.35 25.99
C LEU A 16 -38.34 -18.22 27.39
N ILE A 17 -38.35 -17.00 27.93
CA ILE A 17 -39.26 -16.60 29.00
C ILE A 17 -39.91 -15.27 28.59
N ALA A 18 -41.22 -15.32 28.34
CA ALA A 18 -42.04 -14.15 28.06
C ALA A 18 -42.39 -13.45 29.39
N LEU A 19 -42.05 -12.17 29.51
CA LEU A 19 -42.62 -11.30 30.53
C LEU A 19 -42.97 -9.95 29.87
N SER A 20 -44.26 -9.69 29.76
CA SER A 20 -44.82 -8.47 29.19
C SER A 20 -44.65 -7.31 30.19
N LEU A 21 -43.76 -6.38 29.90
CA LEU A 21 -43.64 -5.10 30.58
C LEU A 21 -43.91 -3.99 29.57
N VAL A 22 -44.94 -3.20 29.84
CA VAL A 22 -45.20 -1.94 29.14
C VAL A 22 -44.13 -0.96 29.60
N ILE A 23 -43.12 -0.76 28.74
CA ILE A 23 -42.10 0.27 28.91
C ILE A 23 -42.45 1.39 27.94
N GLU A 24 -42.62 2.61 28.46
CA GLU A 24 -42.62 3.83 27.65
C GLU A 24 -41.36 3.82 26.78
N ARG A 25 -41.53 3.86 25.46
CA ARG A 25 -40.42 3.92 24.51
C ARG A 25 -39.62 5.20 24.77
N ALA A 26 -38.48 5.06 25.45
CA ALA A 26 -37.36 5.96 25.23
C ALA A 26 -37.08 6.00 23.71
N PRO A 27 -36.66 7.16 23.14
CA PRO A 27 -36.25 7.21 21.75
C PRO A 27 -35.21 6.11 21.53
N ALA A 28 -35.43 5.26 20.52
CA ALA A 28 -34.55 4.15 20.22
C ALA A 28 -33.12 4.69 20.11
N ALA A 29 -32.21 4.14 20.93
CA ALA A 29 -30.79 4.32 20.73
C ALA A 29 -30.51 4.00 19.26
N HIS A 30 -30.08 4.99 18.48
CA HIS A 30 -29.63 4.74 17.12
C HIS A 30 -28.36 3.92 17.25
N ALA A 31 -28.47 2.61 16.96
CA ALA A 31 -27.30 1.75 16.82
C ALA A 31 -26.31 2.40 15.87
N ALA A 32 -25.01 2.26 16.16
CA ALA A 32 -23.97 2.79 15.28
C ALA A 32 -24.20 2.26 13.85
N ASP A 33 -24.04 3.14 12.85
CA ASP A 33 -24.08 2.72 11.45
C ASP A 33 -22.83 1.89 11.15
N LEU A 34 -23.02 0.60 10.85
CA LEU A 34 -21.94 -0.34 10.56
C LEU A 34 -21.74 -0.55 9.05
N ALA A 35 -22.17 0.42 8.23
CA ALA A 35 -21.90 0.43 6.80
C ALA A 35 -20.38 0.56 6.51
N ALA A 36 -19.95 -0.07 5.42
CA ALA A 36 -18.58 0.05 4.90
C ALA A 36 -18.27 1.44 4.30
N THR A 37 -19.29 2.27 4.04
CA THR A 37 -19.16 3.54 3.31
C THR A 37 -18.06 4.45 3.86
N PRO A 38 -17.94 4.70 5.18
CA PRO A 38 -16.86 5.55 5.69
C PRO A 38 -15.46 4.99 5.40
N VAL A 39 -15.29 3.67 5.44
CA VAL A 39 -14.01 3.03 5.13
C VAL A 39 -13.68 3.18 3.65
N ILE A 40 -14.67 3.03 2.77
CA ILE A 40 -14.50 3.19 1.33
C ILE A 40 -14.15 4.65 0.97
N ASP A 41 -14.85 5.61 1.56
CA ASP A 41 -14.62 7.04 1.32
C ASP A 41 -13.20 7.44 1.73
N TRP A 42 -12.79 7.08 2.94
CA TRP A 42 -11.50 7.47 3.51
C TRP A 42 -10.32 6.65 2.99
N SER A 43 -10.56 5.45 2.46
CA SER A 43 -9.57 4.72 1.66
C SER A 43 -9.28 5.44 0.34
N ASN A 44 -10.31 5.94 -0.34
CA ASN A 44 -10.13 6.75 -1.55
C ASN A 44 -9.43 8.06 -1.25
N GLU A 45 -9.78 8.72 -0.14
CA GLU A 45 -9.14 9.98 0.25
C GLU A 45 -7.66 9.80 0.61
N ALA A 46 -7.32 8.73 1.33
CA ALA A 46 -5.93 8.36 1.58
C ALA A 46 -5.17 8.13 0.27
N ARG A 47 -5.75 7.36 -0.67
CA ARG A 47 -5.15 7.14 -2.00
C ARG A 47 -4.88 8.46 -2.72
N ARG A 48 -5.83 9.41 -2.71
CA ARG A 48 -5.67 10.72 -3.36
C ARG A 48 -4.56 11.55 -2.76
N ALA A 49 -4.44 11.56 -1.44
CA ALA A 49 -3.39 12.28 -0.71
C ALA A 49 -2.00 11.66 -0.86
N ILE A 50 -1.90 10.35 -1.10
CA ILE A 50 -0.63 9.64 -1.17
C ILE A 50 -0.11 9.56 -2.62
N VAL A 51 -0.97 9.16 -3.56
CA VAL A 51 -0.61 8.83 -4.95
C VAL A 51 -0.57 10.11 -5.80
N PRO A 52 0.39 10.27 -6.73
CA PRO A 52 0.43 11.42 -7.63
C PRO A 52 -0.73 11.46 -8.64
N PRO A 53 -1.02 12.63 -9.23
CA PRO A 53 -1.90 12.74 -10.38
C PRO A 53 -1.35 11.91 -11.54
N GLY A 54 -2.23 11.20 -12.26
CA GLY A 54 -1.83 10.39 -13.41
C GLY A 54 -1.39 11.26 -14.60
N PRO A 55 -0.38 10.86 -15.40
CA PRO A 55 0.03 11.61 -16.57
C PRO A 55 -1.12 11.76 -17.58
N GLY A 56 -1.34 12.99 -18.05
CA GLY A 56 -2.29 13.30 -19.13
C GLY A 56 -3.78 13.23 -18.78
N GLY A 57 -4.16 13.11 -17.50
CA GLY A 57 -5.57 13.06 -17.09
C GLY A 57 -6.31 11.78 -17.52
N ILE A 58 -5.60 10.78 -18.06
CA ILE A 58 -6.16 9.53 -18.60
C ILE A 58 -6.77 8.66 -17.47
N PHE A 59 -6.30 8.84 -16.24
CA PHE A 59 -6.68 8.02 -15.09
C PHE A 59 -7.19 8.86 -13.91
N GLY A 60 -7.73 10.04 -14.19
CA GLY A 60 -8.42 10.88 -13.21
C GLY A 60 -7.51 11.87 -12.47
N SER A 61 -7.99 13.12 -12.37
CA SER A 61 -7.30 14.25 -11.72
C SER A 61 -7.53 14.29 -10.20
N GLU A 62 -8.14 13.26 -9.62
CA GLU A 62 -8.53 13.26 -8.20
C GLU A 62 -7.34 13.09 -7.25
N ASN A 63 -6.24 12.50 -7.73
CA ASN A 63 -5.04 12.32 -6.95
C ASN A 63 -4.18 13.58 -6.93
N TYR A 64 -3.61 13.90 -5.78
CA TYR A 64 -2.79 15.09 -5.60
C TYR A 64 -1.58 14.84 -4.69
N GLY A 65 -1.27 13.60 -4.33
CA GLY A 65 -0.05 13.24 -3.60
C GLY A 65 1.21 13.28 -4.47
N ASN A 66 2.26 12.61 -4.01
CA ASN A 66 3.55 12.57 -4.73
C ASN A 66 4.38 11.30 -4.51
N LYS A 67 3.81 10.26 -3.86
CA LYS A 67 4.55 9.05 -3.53
C LYS A 67 4.63 8.12 -4.71
N PHE A 68 5.84 7.64 -4.99
CA PHE A 68 6.02 6.55 -5.95
C PHE A 68 5.45 5.25 -5.35
N PRO A 69 5.12 4.25 -6.19
CA PRO A 69 4.48 2.99 -5.80
C PRO A 69 4.90 2.38 -4.45
N GLY A 70 6.19 2.12 -4.28
CA GLY A 70 6.68 1.43 -3.09
C GLY A 70 6.53 2.24 -1.80
N GLU A 71 6.88 3.53 -1.81
CA GLU A 71 6.62 4.40 -0.64
C GLU A 71 5.13 4.53 -0.38
N ALA A 72 4.33 4.72 -1.43
CA ALA A 72 2.90 4.91 -1.33
C ALA A 72 2.22 3.72 -0.62
N ALA A 73 2.69 2.49 -0.86
CA ALA A 73 2.14 1.28 -0.26
C ALA A 73 2.34 1.26 1.26
N VAL A 74 3.51 1.73 1.73
CA VAL A 74 3.80 1.90 3.15
C VAL A 74 2.84 2.91 3.79
N TYR A 75 2.60 4.07 3.16
CA TYR A 75 1.66 5.06 3.69
C TYR A 75 0.22 4.53 3.71
N MET A 76 -0.22 3.81 2.68
CA MET A 76 -1.55 3.17 2.65
C MET A 76 -1.70 2.15 3.78
N GLY A 77 -0.67 1.32 4.03
CA GLY A 77 -0.66 0.38 5.15
C GLY A 77 -0.83 1.05 6.51
N ILE A 78 -0.10 2.16 6.75
CA ILE A 78 -0.18 2.92 8.00
C ILE A 78 -1.58 3.52 8.21
N VAL A 79 -2.15 4.15 7.18
CA VAL A 79 -3.50 4.75 7.27
C VAL A 79 -4.56 3.68 7.47
N HIS A 80 -4.45 2.54 6.78
CA HIS A 80 -5.41 1.45 6.95
C HIS A 80 -5.31 0.74 8.29
N ALA A 81 -4.13 0.72 8.93
CA ALA A 81 -4.00 0.27 10.32
C ALA A 81 -4.80 1.18 11.28
N ALA A 82 -4.79 2.50 11.07
CA ALA A 82 -5.59 3.43 11.87
C ALA A 82 -7.09 3.28 11.60
N ILE A 83 -7.50 3.14 10.34
CA ILE A 83 -8.90 2.87 9.97
C ILE A 83 -9.39 1.56 10.63
N TYR A 84 -8.56 0.53 10.65
CA TYR A 84 -8.86 -0.75 11.28
C TYR A 84 -9.05 -0.65 12.78
N ASP A 85 -8.13 -0.01 13.51
CA ASP A 85 -8.25 0.15 14.96
C ASP A 85 -9.48 0.96 15.35
N ALA A 86 -9.83 2.00 14.58
CA ALA A 86 -11.07 2.76 14.78
C ALA A 86 -12.31 1.88 14.56
N ALA A 87 -12.34 1.05 13.52
CA ALA A 87 -13.45 0.12 13.29
C ALA A 87 -13.57 -0.94 14.40
N VAL A 88 -12.44 -1.51 14.84
CA VAL A 88 -12.39 -2.46 15.96
C VAL A 88 -12.84 -1.81 17.27
N ALA A 89 -12.49 -0.55 17.52
CA ALA A 89 -12.94 0.17 18.72
C ALA A 89 -14.47 0.34 18.77
N ILE A 90 -15.12 0.43 17.61
CA ILE A 90 -16.57 0.64 17.48
C ILE A 90 -17.35 -0.68 17.51
N GLU A 91 -16.92 -1.65 16.71
CA GLU A 91 -17.67 -2.90 16.48
C GLU A 91 -17.11 -4.09 17.27
N GLY A 92 -15.81 -4.07 17.58
CA GLY A 92 -15.12 -5.13 18.32
C GLY A 92 -14.82 -6.37 17.47
N GLY A 93 -14.63 -7.51 18.16
CA GLY A 93 -14.50 -8.83 17.52
C GLY A 93 -13.10 -9.21 17.03
N TYR A 94 -12.15 -8.28 17.00
CA TYR A 94 -10.77 -8.52 16.56
C TYR A 94 -9.74 -7.85 17.47
N GLU A 95 -8.48 -8.25 17.33
CA GLU A 95 -7.34 -7.64 18.00
C GLU A 95 -6.91 -6.35 17.27
N ALA A 96 -6.78 -5.25 18.02
CA ALA A 96 -6.28 -3.99 17.49
C ALA A 96 -4.79 -4.07 17.13
N TYR A 97 -4.38 -3.32 16.13
CA TYR A 97 -3.01 -3.22 15.64
C TYR A 97 -2.12 -2.36 16.55
N ALA A 98 -2.57 -1.18 16.95
CA ALA A 98 -1.79 -0.21 17.73
C ALA A 98 -2.36 0.04 19.13
N ILE A 99 -3.67 0.19 19.26
CA ILE A 99 -4.30 0.53 20.55
C ILE A 99 -5.68 -0.11 20.71
N THR A 100 -5.89 -0.77 21.87
CA THR A 100 -7.20 -1.30 22.24
C THR A 100 -8.05 -0.21 22.88
N LEU A 101 -9.11 0.19 22.18
CA LEU A 101 -10.13 1.12 22.66
C LEU A 101 -11.50 0.44 22.68
N ILE A 102 -12.39 0.92 23.54
CA ILE A 102 -13.81 0.56 23.53
C ILE A 102 -14.59 1.86 23.40
N ALA A 103 -15.21 2.07 22.24
CA ALA A 103 -16.02 3.25 22.00
C ALA A 103 -17.30 3.22 22.86
N PRO A 104 -17.77 4.38 23.36
CA PRO A 104 -19.10 4.46 23.96
C PRO A 104 -20.19 3.95 23.00
N PRO A 105 -21.31 3.40 23.50
CA PRO A 105 -22.43 3.02 22.65
C PRO A 105 -22.90 4.19 21.77
N ASN A 106 -23.33 3.88 20.56
CA ASN A 106 -23.80 4.86 19.55
C ASN A 106 -22.73 5.86 19.09
N THR A 107 -21.45 5.54 19.22
CA THR A 107 -20.36 6.32 18.61
C THR A 107 -20.48 6.31 17.09
N SER A 108 -20.25 7.46 16.45
CA SER A 108 -20.30 7.57 14.99
C SER A 108 -19.07 6.93 14.35
N SER A 109 -19.29 5.85 13.61
CA SER A 109 -18.27 5.19 12.78
C SER A 109 -17.73 6.11 11.70
N ALA A 110 -18.62 6.85 11.04
CA ALA A 110 -18.24 7.82 10.02
C ALA A 110 -17.24 8.86 10.56
N ALA A 111 -17.50 9.42 11.75
CA ALA A 111 -16.60 10.39 12.35
C ALA A 111 -15.27 9.72 12.78
N ALA A 112 -15.31 8.54 13.40
CA ALA A 112 -14.10 7.86 13.86
C ALA A 112 -13.16 7.46 12.72
N ILE A 113 -13.69 6.87 11.65
CA ILE A 113 -12.91 6.46 10.48
C ILE A 113 -12.32 7.67 9.76
N ALA A 114 -13.12 8.72 9.56
CA ALA A 114 -12.69 9.97 8.96
C ALA A 114 -11.52 10.59 9.72
N THR A 115 -11.70 10.76 11.03
CA THR A 115 -10.70 11.37 11.90
C THR A 115 -9.44 10.52 11.98
N ALA A 116 -9.57 9.19 12.10
CA ALA A 116 -8.41 8.29 12.12
C ALA A 116 -7.58 8.42 10.84
N ALA A 117 -8.21 8.36 9.67
CA ALA A 117 -7.53 8.47 8.39
C ALA A 117 -6.87 9.85 8.19
N HIS A 118 -7.64 10.93 8.37
CA HIS A 118 -7.17 12.31 8.20
C HIS A 118 -6.02 12.63 9.16
N HIS A 119 -6.19 12.40 10.47
CA HIS A 119 -5.19 12.76 11.46
C HIS A 119 -3.92 11.90 11.32
N THR A 120 -4.03 10.64 10.87
CA THR A 120 -2.85 9.86 10.51
C THR A 120 -2.13 10.50 9.32
N LEU A 121 -2.80 10.81 8.21
CA LEU A 121 -2.15 11.46 7.06
C LEU A 121 -1.44 12.77 7.43
N ILE A 122 -2.07 13.61 8.26
CA ILE A 122 -1.46 14.85 8.78
C ILE A 122 -0.25 14.53 9.68
N GLY A 123 -0.38 13.57 10.59
CA GLY A 123 0.69 13.14 11.48
C GLY A 123 1.89 12.51 10.78
N LEU A 124 1.75 12.15 9.49
CA LEU A 124 2.84 11.64 8.66
C LEU A 124 3.62 12.73 7.90
N GLN A 125 3.32 14.02 8.12
CA GLN A 125 4.16 15.12 7.66
C GLN A 125 5.41 15.31 8.55
N PRO A 126 6.51 15.87 8.01
CA PRO A 126 6.76 16.20 6.60
C PRO A 126 7.07 15.01 5.65
N PRO A 127 7.35 13.75 6.08
CA PRO A 127 7.70 12.69 5.14
C PRO A 127 6.65 12.43 4.04
N LEU A 128 5.35 12.53 4.34
CA LEU A 128 4.29 12.39 3.33
C LEU A 128 4.39 13.45 2.22
N GLY A 129 4.91 14.65 2.52
CA GLY A 129 5.32 15.63 1.51
C GLY A 129 4.15 16.32 0.80
N LEU A 130 3.04 16.56 1.49
CA LEU A 130 1.98 17.41 0.93
C LEU A 130 2.41 18.87 1.03
N THR A 131 2.20 19.63 -0.04
CA THR A 131 2.31 21.09 -0.02
C THR A 131 1.18 21.69 0.83
N PRO A 132 1.31 22.96 1.30
CA PRO A 132 0.22 23.63 2.02
C PRO A 132 -1.12 23.64 1.26
N ALA A 133 -1.08 23.75 -0.08
CA ALA A 133 -2.27 23.70 -0.90
C ALA A 133 -2.92 22.31 -0.94
N GLN A 134 -2.12 21.25 -1.03
CA GLN A 134 -2.62 19.87 -1.02
C GLN A 134 -3.14 19.47 0.36
N GLN A 135 -2.51 19.94 1.44
CA GLN A 135 -3.03 19.74 2.79
C GLN A 135 -4.37 20.45 2.98
N ALA A 136 -4.53 21.67 2.44
CA ALA A 136 -5.81 22.38 2.50
C ALA A 136 -6.95 21.65 1.77
N ILE A 137 -6.65 20.86 0.72
CA ILE A 137 -7.63 19.97 0.08
C ILE A 137 -8.08 18.90 1.08
N LEU A 138 -7.13 18.14 1.63
CA LEU A 138 -7.40 17.09 2.61
C LEU A 138 -8.17 17.60 3.84
N ASP A 139 -7.78 18.77 4.38
CA ASP A 139 -8.44 19.42 5.51
C ASP A 139 -9.87 19.87 5.16
N GLY A 140 -10.06 20.37 3.94
CA GLY A 140 -11.37 20.76 3.42
C GLY A 140 -12.31 19.57 3.26
N ASP A 141 -11.82 18.47 2.70
CA ASP A 141 -12.60 17.24 2.50
C ASP A 141 -13.00 16.62 3.85
N TYR A 142 -12.10 16.62 4.84
CA TYR A 142 -12.42 16.24 6.22
C TYR A 142 -13.49 17.12 6.84
N ALA A 143 -13.35 18.45 6.75
CA ALA A 143 -14.32 19.38 7.31
C ALA A 143 -15.71 19.22 6.68
N ASN A 144 -15.76 19.06 5.35
CA ASN A 144 -17.00 18.82 4.61
C ASN A 144 -17.65 17.49 5.00
N TYR A 145 -16.87 16.43 5.13
CA TYR A 145 -17.35 15.11 5.55
C TYR A 145 -17.95 15.17 6.96
N LEU A 146 -17.26 15.79 7.91
CA LEU A 146 -17.78 15.95 9.27
C LEU A 146 -19.01 16.85 9.34
N ALA A 147 -19.11 17.90 8.51
CA ALA A 147 -20.28 18.79 8.49
C ALA A 147 -21.57 18.05 8.07
N ALA A 148 -21.47 16.98 7.29
CA ALA A 148 -22.61 16.14 6.91
C ALA A 148 -23.08 15.21 8.04
N ILE A 149 -22.26 14.97 9.07
CA ILE A 149 -22.61 14.15 10.23
C ILE A 149 -23.36 15.01 11.25
N PRO A 150 -24.56 14.60 11.72
CA PRO A 150 -25.31 15.33 12.74
C PRO A 150 -24.49 15.61 13.99
N ASP A 151 -24.58 16.84 14.50
CA ASP A 151 -23.91 17.21 15.74
C ASP A 151 -24.51 16.48 16.95
N GLY A 152 -23.64 16.10 17.89
CA GLY A 152 -24.04 15.42 19.11
C GLY A 152 -22.96 14.48 19.64
N ALA A 153 -23.27 13.81 20.76
CA ALA A 153 -22.33 12.94 21.46
C ALA A 153 -21.75 11.83 20.56
N ALA A 154 -22.54 11.27 19.65
CA ALA A 154 -22.09 10.25 18.69
C ALA A 154 -20.91 10.73 17.83
N LYS A 155 -21.02 11.94 17.27
CA LYS A 155 -19.97 12.57 16.44
C LYS A 155 -18.75 12.94 17.28
N THR A 156 -18.97 13.58 18.44
CA THR A 156 -17.88 13.95 19.37
C THR A 156 -17.08 12.72 19.82
N ASN A 157 -17.76 11.63 20.18
CA ASN A 157 -17.10 10.38 20.57
C ASN A 157 -16.32 9.77 19.40
N GLY A 158 -16.87 9.84 18.18
CA GLY A 158 -16.21 9.30 16.98
C GLY A 158 -14.90 10.03 16.71
N ILE A 159 -14.93 11.37 16.71
CA ILE A 159 -13.72 12.20 16.59
C ILE A 159 -12.69 11.83 17.66
N ALA A 160 -13.11 11.73 18.92
CA ALA A 160 -12.21 11.38 20.03
C ALA A 160 -11.58 9.97 19.89
N VAL A 161 -12.31 8.99 19.34
CA VAL A 161 -11.76 7.67 19.02
C VAL A 161 -10.73 7.78 17.90
N GLY A 162 -11.08 8.45 16.79
CA GLY A 162 -10.18 8.61 15.65
C GLY A 162 -8.90 9.35 16.00
N GLU A 163 -8.97 10.39 16.85
CA GLU A 163 -7.80 11.13 17.36
C GLU A 163 -6.84 10.22 18.13
N GLN A 164 -7.37 9.41 19.05
CA GLN A 164 -6.55 8.50 19.87
C GLN A 164 -5.89 7.42 19.01
N VAL A 165 -6.64 6.84 18.07
CA VAL A 165 -6.11 5.83 17.14
C VAL A 165 -5.04 6.42 16.24
N ALA A 166 -5.29 7.58 15.63
CA ALA A 166 -4.32 8.24 14.76
C ALA A 166 -3.03 8.58 15.53
N ALA A 167 -3.15 9.11 16.75
CA ALA A 167 -2.00 9.40 17.59
C ALA A 167 -1.18 8.15 17.93
N ALA A 168 -1.84 7.04 18.29
CA ALA A 168 -1.17 5.77 18.58
C ALA A 168 -0.44 5.20 17.35
N VAL A 169 -1.10 5.19 16.19
CA VAL A 169 -0.50 4.70 14.95
C VAL A 169 0.68 5.60 14.53
N VAL A 170 0.54 6.92 14.57
CA VAL A 170 1.64 7.84 14.24
C VAL A 170 2.81 7.67 15.19
N ALA A 171 2.57 7.44 16.49
CA ALA A 171 3.63 7.21 17.48
C ALA A 171 4.46 5.95 17.19
N LEU A 172 3.84 4.88 16.66
CA LEU A 172 4.58 3.68 16.21
C LEU A 172 5.51 3.97 15.03
N ARG A 173 5.28 5.06 14.30
CA ARG A 173 5.96 5.38 13.05
C ARG A 173 6.91 6.58 13.16
N VAL A 174 7.18 7.05 14.37
CA VAL A 174 8.21 8.06 14.66
C VAL A 174 9.59 7.43 14.48
N ASN A 175 10.46 8.09 13.69
CA ASN A 175 11.82 7.61 13.37
C ASN A 175 11.82 6.21 12.75
N ASP A 176 10.85 5.93 11.89
CA ASP A 176 10.69 4.63 11.25
C ASP A 176 11.45 4.54 9.92
N GLY A 177 12.31 5.53 9.62
CA GLY A 177 13.15 5.57 8.41
C GLY A 177 12.56 6.38 7.26
N ARG A 178 11.26 6.73 7.28
CA ARG A 178 10.64 7.51 6.19
C ARG A 178 11.12 8.96 6.13
N GLU A 179 11.60 9.48 7.24
CA GLU A 179 12.19 10.82 7.34
C GLU A 179 13.60 10.91 6.72
N GLN A 180 14.23 9.77 6.43
CA GLN A 180 15.57 9.71 5.84
C GLN A 180 15.54 10.03 4.35
N ASN A 181 16.64 10.59 3.85
CA ASN A 181 16.84 10.92 2.43
C ASN A 181 18.15 10.32 1.91
N PRO A 182 18.26 8.99 1.86
CA PRO A 182 19.48 8.34 1.40
C PRO A 182 19.74 8.65 -0.08
N THR A 183 21.01 8.85 -0.38
CA THR A 183 21.55 8.88 -1.73
C THR A 183 21.93 7.46 -2.17
N LEU A 184 22.18 7.28 -3.46
CA LEU A 184 22.63 5.98 -3.95
C LEU A 184 23.92 5.49 -3.28
N ALA A 185 24.83 6.41 -2.98
CA ALA A 185 26.12 6.09 -2.35
C ALA A 185 25.93 5.54 -0.92
N ASP A 186 24.89 5.97 -0.20
CA ASP A 186 24.62 5.51 1.16
C ASP A 186 24.22 4.02 1.21
N LEU A 187 23.83 3.43 0.07
CA LEU A 187 23.50 2.01 -0.05
C LEU A 187 24.71 1.15 -0.46
N ASN A 188 25.91 1.73 -0.57
CA ASN A 188 27.16 1.04 -0.92
C ASN A 188 27.07 0.20 -2.22
N PRO A 189 26.78 0.82 -3.38
CA PRO A 189 26.70 0.10 -4.64
C PRO A 189 28.04 -0.60 -4.95
N PRO A 190 28.00 -1.83 -5.51
CA PRO A 190 29.19 -2.49 -5.99
C PRO A 190 29.79 -1.74 -7.20
N PRO A 191 31.07 -2.02 -7.56
CA PRO A 191 31.65 -1.49 -8.79
C PRO A 191 30.82 -1.88 -10.02
N PRO A 192 30.76 -1.01 -11.05
CA PRO A 192 30.03 -1.30 -12.28
C PRO A 192 30.66 -2.47 -13.04
N GLY A 193 29.83 -3.21 -13.77
CA GLY A 193 30.22 -4.37 -14.57
C GLY A 193 29.03 -5.27 -14.91
N PRO A 194 29.25 -6.35 -15.68
CA PRO A 194 28.20 -7.27 -16.08
C PRO A 194 27.43 -7.82 -14.87
N GLY A 195 26.10 -7.85 -14.97
CA GLY A 195 25.21 -8.27 -13.89
C GLY A 195 24.92 -7.20 -12.83
N ILE A 196 25.62 -6.06 -12.83
CA ILE A 196 25.42 -4.97 -11.86
C ILE A 196 24.57 -3.85 -12.47
N TRP A 197 23.54 -3.43 -11.75
CA TRP A 197 22.65 -2.36 -12.14
C TRP A 197 23.38 -1.03 -12.18
N GLU A 198 23.24 -0.38 -13.32
CA GLU A 198 23.62 1.00 -13.53
C GLU A 198 22.39 1.87 -13.73
N ARG A 199 22.53 3.15 -13.35
CA ARG A 199 21.44 4.12 -13.48
C ARG A 199 21.05 4.25 -14.95
N ASN A 200 19.75 4.28 -15.24
CA ASN A 200 19.26 4.57 -16.57
C ASN A 200 19.76 5.98 -16.99
N PRO A 201 20.56 6.09 -18.07
CA PRO A 201 21.24 7.34 -18.44
C PRO A 201 20.34 8.37 -19.14
N GLY A 202 19.01 8.14 -19.20
CA GLY A 202 18.04 8.97 -19.92
C GLY A 202 18.21 10.49 -19.78
N ASN A 203 17.60 11.26 -20.69
CA ASN A 203 17.76 12.72 -20.72
C ASN A 203 16.39 13.45 -20.60
N PRO A 204 16.09 14.12 -19.46
CA PRO A 204 16.94 14.29 -18.28
C PRO A 204 17.11 12.99 -17.47
N LEU A 205 18.18 12.93 -16.66
CA LEU A 205 18.51 11.78 -15.82
C LEU A 205 17.35 11.48 -14.84
N PRO A 206 16.68 10.33 -14.95
CA PRO A 206 15.58 10.00 -14.03
C PRO A 206 16.07 9.89 -12.57
N PRO A 207 15.21 10.20 -11.59
CA PRO A 207 15.51 9.96 -10.18
C PRO A 207 15.65 8.45 -9.93
N VAL A 208 16.52 8.07 -8.99
CA VAL A 208 16.60 6.67 -8.54
C VAL A 208 15.48 6.42 -7.55
N LEU A 209 14.75 5.31 -7.72
CA LEU A 209 13.51 5.05 -7.00
C LEU A 209 13.74 4.17 -5.76
N GLY A 210 12.96 4.41 -4.70
CA GLY A 210 12.91 3.52 -3.53
C GLY A 210 14.15 3.44 -2.66
N LEU A 211 15.03 4.43 -2.72
CA LEU A 211 16.21 4.51 -1.85
C LEU A 211 15.86 4.51 -0.36
N ARG A 212 14.69 5.02 0.03
CA ARG A 212 14.22 5.02 1.43
C ARG A 212 13.77 3.64 1.91
N LEU A 213 13.18 2.82 1.04
CA LEU A 213 12.48 1.59 1.42
C LEU A 213 13.35 0.61 2.24
N PRO A 214 14.63 0.39 1.92
CA PRO A 214 15.47 -0.50 2.72
C PRO A 214 15.67 -0.08 4.18
N GLY A 215 15.53 1.22 4.47
CA GLY A 215 15.68 1.79 5.81
C GLY A 215 14.38 1.93 6.59
N ILE A 216 13.23 1.60 6.00
CA ILE A 216 11.93 1.74 6.68
C ILE A 216 11.68 0.53 7.59
N THR A 217 11.31 0.80 8.85
CA THR A 217 10.84 -0.24 9.78
C THR A 217 9.58 -0.89 9.21
N PRO A 218 9.50 -2.22 9.04
CA PRO A 218 8.28 -2.87 8.56
C PRO A 218 7.04 -2.59 9.45
N LEU A 219 5.86 -2.84 8.91
CA LEU A 219 4.59 -2.71 9.62
C LEU A 219 4.25 -4.00 10.39
N ALA A 220 4.39 -5.16 9.75
CA ALA A 220 4.05 -6.47 10.31
C ALA A 220 5.20 -7.48 10.27
N LEU A 221 6.15 -7.37 9.32
CA LEU A 221 7.34 -8.23 9.29
C LEU A 221 8.24 -7.99 10.51
N ASN A 222 8.94 -9.05 10.94
CA ASN A 222 9.92 -8.96 12.04
C ASN A 222 11.19 -8.23 11.59
N SER A 223 11.55 -8.36 10.32
CA SER A 223 12.65 -7.62 9.71
C SER A 223 12.42 -7.45 8.21
N ALA A 224 12.97 -6.37 7.66
CA ALA A 224 12.83 -6.05 6.24
C ALA A 224 13.48 -7.09 5.30
N SER A 225 14.33 -7.97 5.83
CA SER A 225 15.00 -9.03 5.07
C SER A 225 14.45 -10.43 5.35
N GLU A 226 13.35 -10.55 6.11
CA GLU A 226 12.80 -11.84 6.54
C GLU A 226 12.50 -12.80 5.37
N PHE A 227 12.08 -12.24 4.23
CA PHE A 227 11.79 -12.96 2.99
C PHE A 227 12.77 -12.66 1.85
N ARG A 228 14.02 -12.30 2.15
CA ARG A 228 15.02 -12.10 1.09
C ARG A 228 15.23 -13.43 0.34
N PRO A 229 15.10 -13.46 -1.00
CA PRO A 229 15.34 -14.67 -1.80
C PRO A 229 16.84 -15.03 -1.84
N ASP A 230 17.24 -16.11 -2.52
CA ASP A 230 18.65 -16.52 -2.62
C ASP A 230 19.48 -15.60 -3.52
N GLY A 231 18.86 -14.96 -4.53
CA GLY A 231 19.48 -14.01 -5.45
C GLY A 231 19.24 -14.35 -6.91
N PRO A 232 19.76 -13.54 -7.86
CA PRO A 232 19.66 -13.82 -9.29
C PRO A 232 20.53 -15.04 -9.66
N ASN A 233 20.13 -15.72 -10.75
CA ASN A 233 20.92 -16.79 -11.35
C ASN A 233 22.30 -16.28 -11.80
N ALA A 234 23.31 -17.14 -11.78
CA ALA A 234 24.63 -16.80 -12.30
C ALA A 234 24.53 -16.49 -13.80
N LEU A 235 25.23 -15.45 -14.28
CA LEU A 235 25.14 -15.02 -15.69
C LEU A 235 25.49 -16.12 -16.69
N THR A 236 26.33 -17.09 -16.31
CA THR A 236 26.75 -18.22 -17.16
C THR A 236 25.91 -19.50 -16.97
N SER A 237 24.80 -19.42 -16.24
CA SER A 237 23.90 -20.55 -16.00
C SER A 237 22.88 -20.72 -17.13
N GLU A 238 22.40 -21.95 -17.30
CA GLU A 238 21.32 -22.27 -18.24
C GLU A 238 20.04 -21.51 -17.86
N GLU A 239 19.73 -21.41 -16.57
CA GLU A 239 18.55 -20.71 -16.07
C GLU A 239 18.57 -19.20 -16.39
N TYR A 240 19.75 -18.56 -16.33
CA TYR A 240 19.88 -17.16 -16.77
C TYR A 240 19.67 -17.02 -18.28
N THR A 241 20.22 -17.94 -19.08
CA THR A 241 20.03 -17.94 -20.54
C THR A 241 18.54 -18.05 -20.90
N GLU A 242 17.80 -18.95 -20.25
CA GLU A 242 16.36 -19.12 -20.49
C GLU A 242 15.56 -17.85 -20.19
N ASP A 243 15.81 -17.21 -19.03
CA ASP A 243 15.17 -15.96 -18.64
C ASP A 243 15.55 -14.82 -19.60
N PHE A 244 16.83 -14.72 -19.97
CA PHE A 244 17.34 -13.73 -20.92
C PHE A 244 16.64 -13.82 -22.26
N ASP A 245 16.58 -15.01 -22.86
CA ASP A 245 15.98 -15.23 -24.18
C ASP A 245 14.48 -14.96 -24.17
N GLN A 246 13.78 -15.37 -23.10
CA GLN A 246 12.36 -15.08 -22.94
C GLN A 246 12.11 -13.57 -22.87
N VAL A 247 12.90 -12.82 -22.08
CA VAL A 247 12.76 -11.37 -21.97
C VAL A 247 13.18 -10.66 -23.25
N LYS A 248 14.21 -11.15 -23.95
CA LYS A 248 14.65 -10.61 -25.24
C LYS A 248 13.54 -10.72 -26.29
N ASP A 249 12.88 -11.88 -26.38
CA ASP A 249 11.81 -12.14 -27.32
C ASP A 249 10.50 -11.43 -26.96
N LEU A 250 10.02 -11.59 -25.72
CA LEU A 250 8.72 -11.08 -25.29
C LEU A 250 8.77 -9.64 -24.78
N GLY A 251 9.91 -9.11 -24.36
CA GLY A 251 10.04 -7.79 -23.73
C GLY A 251 10.27 -6.65 -24.72
N ARG A 252 10.75 -6.94 -25.93
CA ARG A 252 11.06 -5.93 -26.95
C ARG A 252 9.82 -5.14 -27.41
N ILE A 253 9.98 -3.85 -27.68
CA ILE A 253 8.88 -2.95 -28.07
C ILE A 253 8.15 -3.41 -29.34
N ASP A 254 8.87 -4.00 -30.27
CA ASP A 254 8.44 -4.48 -31.58
C ASP A 254 8.39 -6.02 -31.67
N SER A 255 8.08 -6.69 -30.55
CA SER A 255 8.03 -8.16 -30.48
C SER A 255 7.03 -8.72 -31.50
N THR A 256 7.47 -9.73 -32.24
CA THR A 256 6.64 -10.45 -33.23
C THR A 256 5.99 -11.70 -32.65
N THR A 257 6.41 -12.14 -31.46
CA THR A 257 5.93 -13.32 -30.75
C THR A 257 4.99 -12.98 -29.60
N ARG A 258 5.18 -11.83 -28.93
CA ARG A 258 4.27 -11.34 -27.88
C ARG A 258 2.88 -11.12 -28.45
N THR A 259 1.90 -11.81 -27.88
CA THR A 259 0.50 -11.71 -28.29
C THR A 259 -0.10 -10.33 -27.94
N PRO A 260 -1.18 -9.90 -28.63
CA PRO A 260 -1.91 -8.69 -28.25
C PRO A 260 -2.41 -8.72 -26.80
N ALA A 261 -2.86 -9.90 -26.32
CA ALA A 261 -3.34 -10.06 -24.95
C ALA A 261 -2.22 -9.88 -23.90
N GLN A 262 -1.02 -10.39 -24.16
CA GLN A 262 0.15 -10.15 -23.29
C GLN A 262 0.55 -8.68 -23.28
N THR A 263 0.48 -8.00 -24.43
CA THR A 263 0.76 -6.55 -24.51
C THR A 263 -0.22 -5.76 -23.64
N ILE A 264 -1.53 -6.06 -23.71
CA ILE A 264 -2.54 -5.40 -22.88
C ILE A 264 -2.27 -5.65 -21.39
N GLN A 265 -1.94 -6.89 -21.00
CA GLN A 265 -1.61 -7.23 -19.61
C GLN A 265 -0.40 -6.46 -19.10
N ALA A 266 0.68 -6.40 -19.89
CA ALA A 266 1.88 -5.65 -19.52
C ALA A 266 1.58 -4.16 -19.32
N LEU A 267 0.80 -3.56 -20.24
CA LEU A 267 0.41 -2.16 -20.14
C LEU A 267 -0.52 -1.87 -18.96
N PHE A 268 -1.44 -2.79 -18.66
CA PHE A 268 -2.36 -2.69 -17.52
C PHE A 268 -1.60 -2.63 -16.18
N TRP A 269 -0.59 -3.49 -16.00
CA TRP A 269 0.20 -3.56 -14.76
C TRP A 269 1.37 -2.57 -14.70
N THR A 270 1.58 -1.75 -15.74
CA THR A 270 2.61 -0.69 -15.73
C THR A 270 2.13 0.58 -14.99
N ASP A 271 0.83 0.72 -14.72
CA ASP A 271 0.30 1.87 -13.97
C ASP A 271 0.74 1.88 -12.50
N HIS A 272 0.45 2.96 -11.78
CA HIS A 272 0.66 3.03 -10.34
C HIS A 272 -0.20 1.97 -9.64
N ASP A 273 0.46 0.90 -9.22
CA ASP A 273 -0.09 -0.28 -8.55
C ASP A 273 -1.20 -0.01 -7.52
N LEU A 274 -1.02 0.93 -6.59
CA LEU A 274 -2.01 1.22 -5.55
C LEU A 274 -3.33 1.73 -6.08
N ARG A 275 -3.38 2.35 -7.26
CA ARG A 275 -4.66 2.69 -7.88
C ARG A 275 -5.44 1.42 -8.18
N VAL A 276 -4.80 0.49 -8.90
CA VAL A 276 -5.41 -0.78 -9.32
C VAL A 276 -5.77 -1.65 -8.11
N TRP A 277 -4.85 -1.79 -7.15
CA TRP A 277 -5.06 -2.60 -5.96
C TRP A 277 -6.12 -2.02 -5.03
N ASN A 278 -6.10 -0.71 -4.78
CA ASN A 278 -7.10 -0.09 -3.91
C ASN A 278 -8.50 -0.20 -4.51
N ASP A 279 -8.67 0.20 -5.77
CA ASP A 279 -9.98 0.19 -6.44
C ASP A 279 -10.53 -1.25 -6.55
N GLY A 280 -9.66 -2.22 -6.86
CA GLY A 280 -10.01 -3.64 -6.89
C GLY A 280 -10.45 -4.19 -5.52
N MET A 281 -9.75 -3.84 -4.45
CA MET A 281 -10.11 -4.27 -3.09
C MET A 281 -11.40 -3.62 -2.58
N LEU A 282 -11.63 -2.35 -2.90
CA LEU A 282 -12.90 -1.69 -2.59
C LEU A 282 -14.06 -2.33 -3.35
N ALA A 283 -13.88 -2.64 -4.64
CA ALA A 283 -14.88 -3.36 -5.43
C ALA A 283 -15.18 -4.75 -4.84
N LEU A 284 -14.16 -5.46 -4.34
CA LEU A 284 -14.33 -6.74 -3.67
C LEU A 284 -15.14 -6.61 -2.37
N ALA A 285 -14.84 -5.60 -1.53
CA ALA A 285 -15.58 -5.36 -0.30
C ALA A 285 -17.08 -5.13 -0.57
N VAL A 286 -17.39 -4.33 -1.60
CA VAL A 286 -18.78 -4.07 -2.02
C VAL A 286 -19.43 -5.32 -2.59
N ALA A 287 -18.74 -6.06 -3.47
CA ALA A 287 -19.28 -7.27 -4.10
C ALA A 287 -19.61 -8.36 -3.08
N HIS A 288 -18.86 -8.43 -1.97
CA HIS A 288 -19.11 -9.37 -0.88
C HIS A 288 -20.01 -8.82 0.23
N GLY A 289 -20.46 -7.58 0.14
CA GLY A 289 -21.35 -6.96 1.13
C GLY A 289 -20.73 -6.91 2.52
N LEU A 290 -19.41 -6.64 2.62
CA LEU A 290 -18.70 -6.57 3.88
C LEU A 290 -19.23 -5.40 4.73
N ASP A 291 -19.31 -5.61 6.05
CA ASP A 291 -19.62 -4.56 7.03
C ASP A 291 -18.40 -3.67 7.31
N LEU A 292 -18.56 -2.73 8.25
CA LEU A 292 -17.53 -1.78 8.68
C LEU A 292 -16.22 -2.48 9.06
N VAL A 293 -16.26 -3.35 10.09
CA VAL A 293 -15.03 -3.98 10.60
C VAL A 293 -14.45 -4.99 9.63
N GLN A 294 -15.28 -5.72 8.86
CA GLN A 294 -14.80 -6.65 7.84
C GLN A 294 -14.08 -5.91 6.71
N THR A 295 -14.64 -4.79 6.25
CA THR A 295 -14.00 -3.96 5.20
C THR A 295 -12.69 -3.38 5.71
N ALA A 296 -12.71 -2.75 6.89
CA ALA A 296 -11.52 -2.15 7.49
C ALA A 296 -10.40 -3.19 7.70
N ARG A 297 -10.76 -4.38 8.19
CA ARG A 297 -9.83 -5.50 8.41
C ARG A 297 -9.25 -6.02 7.10
N MET A 298 -10.07 -6.24 6.07
CA MET A 298 -9.59 -6.72 4.77
C MET A 298 -8.58 -5.73 4.19
N LEU A 299 -8.91 -4.44 4.17
CA LEU A 299 -8.02 -3.41 3.62
C LEU A 299 -6.75 -3.23 4.44
N ALA A 300 -6.82 -3.30 5.77
CA ALA A 300 -5.63 -3.27 6.62
C ALA A 300 -4.69 -4.45 6.33
N MET A 301 -5.21 -5.69 6.25
CA MET A 301 -4.37 -6.85 5.92
C MET A 301 -3.69 -6.68 4.57
N VAL A 302 -4.43 -6.29 3.53
CA VAL A 302 -3.87 -6.14 2.17
C VAL A 302 -2.85 -5.00 2.11
N HIS A 303 -3.18 -3.81 2.61
CA HIS A 303 -2.27 -2.66 2.50
C HIS A 303 -1.05 -2.75 3.43
N VAL A 304 -1.20 -3.34 4.63
CA VAL A 304 -0.05 -3.61 5.51
C VAL A 304 0.89 -4.62 4.85
N SER A 305 0.36 -5.73 4.33
CA SER A 305 1.18 -6.72 3.63
C SER A 305 1.81 -6.16 2.34
N GLY A 306 1.11 -5.30 1.61
CA GLY A 306 1.64 -4.64 0.41
C GLY A 306 2.76 -3.67 0.72
N GLY A 307 2.64 -2.87 1.79
CA GLY A 307 3.73 -1.99 2.25
C GLY A 307 4.98 -2.78 2.64
N ASP A 308 4.82 -3.88 3.38
CA ASP A 308 5.92 -4.74 3.77
C ASP A 308 6.56 -5.49 2.59
N ALA A 309 5.76 -5.92 1.62
CA ALA A 309 6.26 -6.51 0.39
C ALA A 309 7.13 -5.53 -0.40
N MET A 310 6.76 -4.24 -0.43
CA MET A 310 7.58 -3.20 -1.07
C MET A 310 8.88 -2.93 -0.32
N ILE A 311 8.84 -2.90 1.01
CA ILE A 311 10.05 -2.81 1.85
C ILE A 311 10.97 -3.99 1.55
N ALA A 312 10.48 -5.22 1.66
CA ALA A 312 11.26 -6.43 1.46
C ALA A 312 11.81 -6.57 0.03
N GLY A 313 10.99 -6.23 -0.97
CA GLY A 313 11.39 -6.23 -2.37
C GLY A 313 12.53 -5.25 -2.62
N PHE A 314 12.45 -4.02 -2.13
CA PHE A 314 13.53 -3.04 -2.32
C PHE A 314 14.78 -3.33 -1.47
N VAL A 315 14.63 -3.97 -0.31
CA VAL A 315 15.77 -4.55 0.42
C VAL A 315 16.50 -5.58 -0.45
N ALA A 316 15.79 -6.47 -1.14
CA ALA A 316 16.42 -7.45 -2.02
C ALA A 316 17.07 -6.78 -3.24
N LYS A 317 16.38 -5.85 -3.91
CA LYS A 317 16.90 -5.10 -5.07
C LYS A 317 18.24 -4.42 -4.77
N TYR A 318 18.30 -3.69 -3.65
CA TYR A 318 19.53 -3.00 -3.24
C TYR A 318 20.50 -3.88 -2.44
N HIS A 319 20.19 -5.15 -2.24
CA HIS A 319 21.15 -6.15 -1.78
C HIS A 319 21.88 -6.80 -2.96
N TYR A 320 21.13 -7.18 -4.01
CA TYR A 320 21.67 -7.87 -5.18
C TYR A 320 22.19 -6.96 -6.27
N TRP A 321 21.66 -5.74 -6.38
CA TRP A 321 22.07 -4.78 -7.40
C TRP A 321 21.97 -5.34 -8.82
N PHE A 322 21.02 -6.24 -9.11
CA PHE A 322 21.03 -6.95 -10.39
C PHE A 322 20.60 -6.04 -11.55
N TRP A 323 21.31 -6.14 -12.66
CA TRP A 323 21.08 -5.30 -13.83
C TRP A 323 19.71 -5.52 -14.49
N ARG A 324 19.24 -4.49 -15.20
CA ARG A 324 17.98 -4.56 -15.92
C ARG A 324 18.16 -5.12 -17.32
N PRO A 325 17.12 -5.74 -17.92
CA PRO A 325 17.17 -6.23 -19.30
C PRO A 325 17.57 -5.17 -20.35
N PHE A 326 17.23 -3.90 -20.13
CA PHE A 326 17.60 -2.82 -21.05
C PHE A 326 19.12 -2.58 -21.14
N THR A 327 19.88 -3.04 -20.15
CA THR A 327 21.36 -3.05 -20.14
C THR A 327 21.87 -4.44 -20.50
N ALA A 328 21.32 -5.48 -19.86
CA ALA A 328 21.76 -6.86 -20.03
C ALA A 328 21.72 -7.34 -21.48
N ILE A 329 20.64 -7.04 -22.23
CA ILE A 329 20.46 -7.55 -23.60
C ILE A 329 21.39 -6.84 -24.59
N PRO A 330 21.55 -5.50 -24.58
CA PRO A 330 22.55 -4.84 -25.42
C PRO A 330 24.00 -5.22 -25.11
N GLU A 331 24.32 -5.55 -23.85
CA GLU A 331 25.69 -5.80 -23.36
C GLU A 331 25.97 -7.28 -23.08
N ALA A 332 25.17 -8.21 -23.63
CA ALA A 332 25.31 -9.64 -23.36
C ALA A 332 26.67 -10.21 -23.80
N ASP A 333 27.37 -9.56 -24.74
CA ASP A 333 28.74 -9.95 -25.14
C ASP A 333 29.78 -9.74 -24.01
N THR A 334 29.39 -9.11 -22.90
CA THR A 334 30.24 -8.86 -21.73
C THR A 334 29.97 -9.79 -20.55
N ASP A 335 28.87 -10.54 -20.56
CA ASP A 335 28.42 -11.33 -19.40
C ASP A 335 29.16 -12.67 -19.21
N GLY A 336 29.95 -13.08 -20.20
CA GLY A 336 30.73 -14.30 -20.21
C GLY A 336 29.94 -15.57 -20.52
N ASN A 337 28.67 -15.45 -20.93
CA ASN A 337 27.81 -16.54 -21.31
C ASN A 337 27.81 -16.69 -22.85
N PRO A 338 28.28 -17.83 -23.41
CA PRO A 338 28.29 -18.03 -24.86
C PRO A 338 26.89 -18.23 -25.46
N ASP A 339 25.88 -18.46 -24.61
CA ASP A 339 24.50 -18.74 -25.03
C ASP A 339 23.60 -17.50 -24.98
N THR A 340 24.11 -16.34 -24.57
CA THR A 340 23.40 -15.05 -24.64
C THR A 340 23.92 -14.21 -25.81
N GLU A 341 23.02 -13.85 -26.72
CA GLU A 341 23.40 -13.04 -27.89
C GLU A 341 23.03 -11.56 -27.64
N ALA A 342 24.01 -10.67 -27.77
CA ALA A 342 23.78 -9.24 -27.65
C ALA A 342 22.85 -8.70 -28.76
N ASP A 343 21.88 -7.86 -28.39
CA ASP A 343 21.07 -7.09 -29.35
C ASP A 343 21.13 -5.59 -28.99
N PRO A 344 22.08 -4.84 -29.59
CA PRO A 344 22.24 -3.40 -29.35
C PRO A 344 21.03 -2.55 -29.75
N THR A 345 20.09 -3.12 -30.51
CA THR A 345 18.86 -2.43 -30.96
C THR A 345 17.66 -2.72 -30.06
N TRP A 346 17.79 -3.65 -29.11
CA TRP A 346 16.72 -4.03 -28.23
C TRP A 346 16.25 -2.86 -27.37
N GLN A 347 14.94 -2.67 -27.32
CA GLN A 347 14.29 -1.65 -26.49
C GLN A 347 13.10 -2.27 -25.78
N PRO A 348 12.89 -2.03 -24.47
CA PRO A 348 11.76 -2.59 -23.74
C PRO A 348 10.44 -1.97 -24.21
N LEU A 349 9.33 -2.71 -24.07
CA LEU A 349 7.97 -2.24 -24.38
C LEU A 349 7.60 -0.92 -23.68
N ARG A 350 8.13 -0.69 -22.48
CA ARG A 350 7.91 0.54 -21.69
C ARG A 350 9.22 0.97 -21.07
N THR A 351 9.30 2.26 -20.73
CA THR A 351 10.43 2.85 -20.01
C THR A 351 10.74 2.06 -18.74
N THR A 352 11.98 1.60 -18.61
CA THR A 352 12.41 0.84 -17.43
C THR A 352 12.50 1.74 -16.19
N PRO A 353 11.90 1.33 -15.06
CA PRO A 353 12.06 2.04 -13.79
C PRO A 353 13.53 2.13 -13.36
N ASN A 354 13.92 3.26 -12.77
CA ASN A 354 15.31 3.54 -12.41
C ASN A 354 15.64 3.03 -10.99
N HIS A 355 15.71 1.71 -10.86
CA HIS A 355 16.19 0.96 -9.69
C HIS A 355 16.66 -0.42 -10.14
N PRO A 356 17.45 -1.17 -9.34
CA PRO A 356 17.85 -2.53 -9.67
C PRO A 356 16.65 -3.42 -10.04
N GLU A 357 16.93 -4.44 -10.84
CA GLU A 357 15.97 -5.49 -11.18
C GLU A 357 15.36 -6.07 -9.91
#